data_AF-A0A9P9DBS3-F1
#
_entry.id   AF-A0A9P9DBS3-F1
#
_cell.length_a   1.000
_cell.length_b   1.000
_cell.length_c   1.000
_cell.angle_alpha   90.00
_cell.angle_beta   90.00
_cell.angle_gamma   90.00
#
_symmetry.space_group_name_H-M   'P 1'
#
loop_
_entity.id
_entity.type
_entity.pdbx_description
1 polymer ?
#
loop_
_entity_poly.entity_id
_entity_poly.type
_entity_poly.pdbx_seq_one_letter_code
_entity_poly.pdbx_strand_id
1 'polypeptide(L)' 'MASQSISNRYIKLNDLRNLLETKFGAGKFKIQEADESYEINVPELLTESEIKSIQAQ' A
#
# COMPACT_ATOMS: atom_id res chain seq x y z
N MET A 1 13.00 -2.69 7.00
CA MET A 1 11.69 -2.09 6.65
C MET A 1 11.98 -0.96 5.69
N ALA A 2 11.28 -0.95 4.55
CA ALA A 2 11.39 0.06 3.51
C ALA A 2 10.15 0.95 3.54
N SER A 3 10.35 2.25 3.34
CA SER A 3 9.30 3.24 3.21
C SER A 3 9.01 3.49 1.73
N GLN A 4 7.73 3.50 1.36
CA GLN A 4 7.29 3.76 -0.01
C GLN A 4 6.08 4.70 0.00
N SER A 5 6.06 5.67 -0.90
CA SER A 5 4.90 6.52 -1.13
C SER A 5 4.09 5.99 -2.32
N ILE A 6 2.78 5.92 -2.16
CA ILE A 6 1.82 5.45 -3.18
C ILE A 6 0.74 6.51 -3.32
N SER A 7 0.46 6.97 -4.55
CA SER A 7 -0.60 7.98 -4.76
C SER A 7 -1.98 7.41 -4.38
N ASN A 8 -2.75 8.16 -3.58
CA ASN A 8 -4.07 7.76 -3.10
C ASN A 8 -5.20 8.05 -4.11
N ARG A 9 -4.89 8.67 -5.26
CA ARG A 9 -5.86 9.20 -6.23
C ARG A 9 -6.84 8.16 -6.78
N TYR A 10 -6.41 6.90 -6.89
CA TYR A 10 -7.21 5.78 -7.42
C TYR A 10 -7.14 4.53 -6.54
N ILE A 11 -6.67 4.67 -5.30
CA ILE A 11 -6.44 3.53 -4.41
C ILE A 11 -7.21 3.80 -3.14
N LYS A 12 -8.15 2.90 -2.81
CA LYS A 12 -8.82 2.96 -1.52
C LYS A 12 -7.89 2.38 -0.46
N LEU A 13 -7.86 3.02 0.72
CA LEU A 13 -7.06 2.57 1.86
C LEU A 13 -7.33 1.09 2.21
N ASN A 14 -8.59 0.65 2.07
CA ASN A 14 -8.99 -0.73 2.35
C ASN A 14 -8.36 -1.74 1.38
N ASP A 15 -8.28 -1.40 0.09
CA ASP A 15 -7.66 -2.27 -0.92
C ASP A 15 -6.15 -2.34 -0.74
N LEU A 16 -5.51 -1.21 -0.43
CA LEU A 16 -4.09 -1.18 -0.07
C LEU A 16 -3.83 -2.01 1.19
N ARG A 17 -4.65 -1.87 2.22
CA ARG A 17 -4.54 -2.66 3.44
C ARG A 17 -4.70 -4.16 3.16
N ASN A 18 -5.71 -4.55 2.40
CA ASN A 18 -5.94 -5.95 2.01
C ASN A 18 -4.76 -6.54 1.24
N LEU A 19 -4.19 -5.80 0.29
CA LEU A 19 -2.99 -6.20 -0.44
C LEU A 19 -1.81 -6.44 0.51
N LEU A 20 -1.56 -5.49 1.41
CA LEU A 20 -0.46 -5.57 2.38
C LEU A 20 -0.65 -6.71 3.38
N GLU A 21 -1.88 -6.94 3.86
CA GLU A 21 -2.20 -8.06 4.73
C GLU A 21 -2.04 -9.41 4.02
N THR A 22 -2.44 -9.50 2.74
CA THR A 22 -2.28 -10.71 1.94
C THR A 22 -0.80 -11.02 1.65
N LYS A 23 0.00 -9.99 1.37
CA LYS A 23 1.42 -10.15 1.01
C LYS A 23 2.33 -10.37 2.21
N PHE A 24 2.17 -9.57 3.26
CA PHE A 24 3.09 -9.56 4.40
C PHE A 24 2.51 -10.14 5.68
N GLY A 25 1.19 -10.29 5.76
CA GLY A 25 0.48 -10.63 6.99
C GLY A 25 0.16 -9.42 7.85
N ALA A 26 -0.85 -9.56 8.70
CA ALA A 26 -1.27 -8.53 9.64
C ALA A 26 -0.12 -8.11 10.58
N GLY A 27 0.04 -6.79 10.78
CA GLY A 27 1.03 -6.23 11.70
C GLY A 27 2.47 -6.17 11.18
N LYS A 28 2.74 -6.60 9.94
CA LYS A 28 4.06 -6.50 9.30
C LYS A 28 4.25 -5.23 8.48
N PHE A 29 3.24 -4.38 8.40
CA PHE A 29 3.27 -3.12 7.67
C PHE A 29 2.65 -1.99 8.48
N LYS A 30 2.95 -0.74 8.09
CA LYS A 30 2.24 0.45 8.55
C LYS A 30 1.80 1.26 7.34
N ILE A 31 0.63 1.88 7.45
CA ILE A 31 0.11 2.81 6.44
C ILE A 31 -0.13 4.14 7.16
N GLN A 32 0.33 5.21 6.56
CA GLN A 32 0.07 6.58 6.96
C GLN A 32 -0.56 7.29 5.77
N GLU A 33 -1.73 7.88 5.97
CA GLU A 33 -2.41 8.67 4.96
C GLU A 33 -1.86 10.11 4.99
N ALA A 34 -1.38 10.58 3.85
CA ALA A 34 -1.06 11.96 3.57
C ALA A 34 -2.02 12.47 2.48
N ASP A 35 -2.14 13.80 2.32
CA ASP A 35 -3.17 14.44 1.48
C ASP A 35 -3.40 13.76 0.11
N GLU A 36 -2.35 13.49 -0.65
CA GLU A 36 -2.44 12.88 -2.01
C GLU A 36 -1.74 11.51 -2.13
N SER A 37 -1.32 10.92 -1.00
CA SER A 37 -0.56 9.67 -1.01
C SER A 37 -0.65 8.88 0.29
N TYR A 38 -0.54 7.56 0.20
CA TYR A 38 -0.25 6.69 1.33
C TYR A 38 1.25 6.47 1.47
N GLU A 39 1.79 6.81 2.62
CA GLU A 39 3.12 6.39 3.03
C GLU A 39 3.03 5.03 3.72
N ILE A 40 3.65 4.02 3.11
CA ILE A 40 3.68 2.67 3.65
C ILE A 40 5.07 2.32 4.15
N ASN A 41 5.13 1.63 5.28
CA ASN A 41 6.35 0.98 5.77
C ASN A 41 6.14 -0.52 5.69
N VAL A 42 6.92 -1.18 4.83
CA VAL A 42 6.76 -2.59 4.47
C VAL A 42 8.08 -3.34 4.57
N PRO A 43 8.08 -4.67 4.70
CA PRO A 43 9.30 -5.47 4.66
C PRO A 43 10.03 -5.36 3.32
N GLU A 44 9.28 -5.31 2.23
CA GLU A 44 9.75 -5.22 0.84
C GLU A 44 8.88 -4.23 0.06
N LEU A 45 9.47 -3.49 -0.88
CA LEU A 45 8.78 -2.53 -1.73
C LEU A 45 7.70 -3.22 -2.58
N LEU A 46 6.57 -2.53 -2.79
CA LEU A 46 5.55 -3.02 -3.72
C LEU A 46 5.96 -2.69 -5.15
N THR A 47 5.82 -3.66 -6.04
CA THR A 47 6.03 -3.45 -7.47
C THR A 47 4.88 -2.65 -8.09
N GLU A 48 5.13 -1.99 -9.21
CA GLU A 48 4.08 -1.26 -9.93
C GLU A 48 2.89 -2.15 -10.30
N SER A 49 3.12 -3.41 -10.64
CA SER A 49 2.06 -4.37 -10.96
C SER A 49 1.13 -4.63 -9.78
N GLU A 50 1.67 -4.73 -8.57
CA GLU A 50 0.90 -4.94 -7.33
C GLU A 50 0.05 -3.71 -6.98
N ILE A 51 0.61 -2.52 -7.18
CA ILE A 51 -0.11 -1.26 -6.99
C ILE A 51 -1.23 -1.13 -8.05
N LYS A 52 -0.96 -1.53 -9.30
CA LYS A 52 -1.96 -1.49 -10.38
C LYS A 52 -3.11 -2.46 -10.15
N SER A 53 -2.88 -3.61 -9.53
CA SER A 53 -3.95 -4.55 -9.19
C SER A 53 -5.02 -3.97 -8.25
N ILE A 54 -4.68 -2.96 -7.45
CA ILE A 54 -5.61 -2.28 -6.54
C ILE A 54 -6.06 -0.89 -7.01
N GLN A 55 -5.54 -0.38 -8.13
CA GLN A 55 -5.95 0.91 -8.73
C GLN A 55 -7.24 0.84 -9.55
N ALA A 56 -7.72 -0.36 -9.88
CA ALA A 56 -8.75 -0.58 -10.90
C ALA A 56 -10.18 -0.83 -10.35
N GLN A 57 -10.47 -0.53 -9.07
CA GLN A 57 -11.78 -0.78 -8.43
C GLN A 57 -12.59 0.46 -8.06
#